data_AF-A0A534JIE7-F1
#
_entry.id   AF-A0A534JIE7-F1
#
_cell.length_a   1.000
_cell.length_b   1.000
_cell.length_c   1.000
_cell.angle_alpha   90.00
_cell.angle_beta   90.00
_cell.angle_gamma   90.00
#
_symmetry.space_group_name_H-M   'P 1'
#
loop_
_entity.id
_entity.type
_entity.pdbx_description
1 polymer ?
#
loop_
_entity_poly.entity_id
_entity_poly.type
_entity_poly.pdbx_seq_one_letter_code
_entity_poly.pdbx_strand_id
1 'polypeptide(L)'
;MSHLIDAIRAEAEGNFKAAAGHYVHLTESGTLTDRIGIFQALARCHEKLGDVKTAGQWRRKAGGAYLGLVDGAMPKDERQYLALVEFRNAVQDLADDPSLEEVAAEYKTVLAENWKGGPEGLTHEGLFGGVFLMGLGDHAAAARYLFDSAEAISEEATEAHDPVMREAARHAYELAREAATKSGNMQIAQVAEVRAVDLAQPQQ
;
A
#
# COMPACT_ATOMS: atom_id res chain seq x y z
N MET A 1 -26.17 -26.38 -5.58
CA MET A 1 -25.39 -25.75 -6.67
C MET A 1 -24.22 -25.03 -6.00
N SER A 2 -23.00 -25.07 -6.55
CA SER A 2 -21.80 -24.61 -5.85
C SER A 2 -21.74 -23.09 -5.82
N HIS A 3 -21.77 -22.48 -4.62
CA HIS A 3 -21.64 -21.04 -4.44
C HIS A 3 -20.44 -20.43 -5.18
N LEU A 4 -19.33 -21.17 -5.33
CA LEU A 4 -18.14 -20.68 -6.03
C LEU A 4 -18.40 -20.47 -7.53
N ILE A 5 -19.02 -21.45 -8.19
CA ILE A 5 -19.31 -21.34 -9.63
C ILE A 5 -20.37 -20.27 -9.89
N ASP A 6 -21.38 -20.18 -9.02
CA ASP A 6 -22.42 -19.17 -9.14
C ASP A 6 -21.88 -17.76 -8.90
N ALA A 7 -20.94 -17.59 -7.96
CA ALA A 7 -20.26 -16.32 -7.71
C ALA A 7 -19.42 -15.87 -8.93
N ILE A 8 -18.59 -16.76 -9.47
CA ILE A 8 -17.72 -16.48 -10.63
C ILE A 8 -18.57 -16.11 -11.86
N ARG A 9 -19.66 -16.85 -12.13
CA ARG A 9 -20.55 -16.55 -13.25
C ARG A 9 -21.19 -15.16 -13.08
N ALA A 10 -21.71 -14.87 -11.90
CA ALA A 10 -22.32 -13.57 -11.62
C ALA A 10 -21.30 -12.41 -11.76
N GLU A 11 -20.05 -12.61 -11.30
CA GLU A 11 -19.00 -11.60 -11.46
C GLU A 11 -18.65 -11.38 -12.94
N ALA A 12 -18.49 -12.46 -13.71
CA ALA A 12 -18.20 -12.38 -15.15
C ALA A 12 -19.29 -11.66 -15.96
N GLU A 13 -20.55 -11.74 -15.50
CA GLU A 13 -21.69 -11.04 -16.09
C GLU A 13 -21.83 -9.59 -15.60
N GLY A 14 -20.95 -9.12 -14.70
CA GLY A 14 -21.01 -7.79 -14.09
C GLY A 14 -22.09 -7.65 -13.01
N ASN A 15 -22.71 -8.75 -12.58
CA ASN A 15 -23.69 -8.76 -11.48
C ASN A 15 -22.98 -8.90 -10.13
N PHE A 16 -22.24 -7.85 -9.75
CA PHE A 16 -21.43 -7.82 -8.52
C PHE A 16 -22.24 -8.01 -7.24
N LYS A 17 -23.52 -7.60 -7.24
CA LYS A 17 -24.42 -7.82 -6.10
C LYS A 17 -24.69 -9.31 -5.87
N ALA A 18 -25.02 -10.04 -6.93
CA ALA A 18 -25.22 -11.48 -6.82
C ALA A 18 -23.90 -12.20 -6.53
N ALA A 19 -22.79 -11.79 -7.15
CA ALA A 19 -21.47 -12.36 -6.90
C ALA A 19 -21.07 -12.23 -5.42
N ALA A 20 -21.18 -11.03 -4.83
CA ALA A 20 -20.92 -10.80 -3.40
C ALA A 20 -21.81 -11.68 -2.50
N GLY A 21 -23.10 -11.79 -2.85
CA GLY A 21 -24.06 -12.64 -2.14
C GLY A 21 -23.68 -14.12 -2.16
N HIS A 22 -23.01 -14.61 -3.20
CA HIS A 22 -22.49 -15.98 -3.23
C HIS A 22 -21.12 -16.11 -2.54
N TYR A 23 -20.20 -15.17 -2.75
CA TYR A 23 -18.86 -15.21 -2.16
C TYR A 23 -18.89 -15.16 -0.62
N VAL A 24 -19.85 -14.46 -0.01
CA VAL A 24 -19.93 -14.38 1.46
C VAL A 24 -20.13 -15.75 2.12
N HIS A 25 -20.78 -16.70 1.44
CA HIS A 25 -20.96 -18.06 1.97
C HIS A 25 -19.67 -18.89 1.97
N LEU A 26 -18.61 -18.40 1.31
CA LEU A 26 -17.34 -19.10 1.15
C LEU A 26 -16.25 -18.57 2.09
N THR A 27 -16.54 -17.56 2.92
CA THR A 27 -15.54 -16.89 3.78
C THR A 27 -14.90 -17.78 4.84
N GLU A 28 -15.50 -18.93 5.12
CA GLU A 28 -15.04 -19.92 6.10
C GLU A 28 -14.73 -21.28 5.47
N SER A 29 -14.85 -21.39 4.14
CA SER A 29 -14.65 -22.64 3.40
C SER A 29 -13.24 -22.71 2.82
N GLY A 30 -12.72 -23.93 2.66
CA GLY A 30 -11.40 -24.16 2.04
C GLY A 30 -10.21 -23.79 2.92
N THR A 31 -9.03 -23.80 2.31
CA THR A 31 -7.76 -23.41 2.94
C THR A 31 -7.73 -21.91 3.23
N LEU A 32 -6.78 -21.45 4.05
CA LEU A 32 -6.63 -20.02 4.32
C LEU A 32 -6.33 -19.23 3.03
N THR A 33 -5.53 -19.81 2.12
CA THR A 33 -5.25 -19.24 0.80
C THR A 33 -6.51 -19.08 -0.05
N ASP A 34 -7.38 -20.09 -0.07
CA ASP A 34 -8.67 -19.99 -0.77
C ASP A 34 -9.50 -18.82 -0.22
N ARG A 35 -9.58 -18.70 1.12
CA ARG A 35 -10.34 -17.65 1.79
C ARG A 35 -9.80 -16.24 1.51
N ILE A 36 -8.48 -16.08 1.38
CA ILE A 36 -7.88 -14.81 0.97
C ILE A 36 -8.42 -14.39 -0.41
N GLY A 37 -8.44 -15.31 -1.38
CA GLY A 37 -9.01 -15.06 -2.70
C GLY A 37 -10.50 -14.68 -2.65
N ILE A 38 -11.26 -15.29 -1.73
CA ILE A 38 -12.67 -14.92 -1.48
C ILE A 38 -12.79 -13.51 -0.89
N PHE A 39 -11.94 -13.13 0.08
CA PHE A 39 -11.94 -11.77 0.63
C PHE A 39 -11.59 -10.72 -0.42
N GLN A 40 -10.61 -10.99 -1.28
CA GLN A 40 -10.26 -10.12 -2.40
C GLN A 40 -11.41 -9.99 -3.42
N ALA A 41 -12.12 -11.10 -3.71
CA ALA A 41 -13.29 -11.07 -4.59
C ALA A 41 -14.44 -10.25 -4.00
N LEU A 42 -14.71 -10.38 -2.69
CA LEU A 42 -15.67 -9.55 -1.98
C LEU A 42 -15.28 -8.08 -2.02
N ALA A 43 -14.01 -7.75 -1.77
CA ALA A 43 -13.52 -6.38 -1.85
C ALA A 43 -13.79 -5.76 -3.24
N ARG A 44 -13.41 -6.46 -4.33
CA ARG A 44 -13.70 -6.00 -5.69
C ARG A 44 -15.18 -5.83 -5.96
N CYS A 45 -16.03 -6.76 -5.52
CA CYS A 45 -17.46 -6.65 -5.73
C CYS A 45 -18.04 -5.40 -5.06
N HIS A 46 -17.67 -5.13 -3.80
CA HIS A 46 -18.14 -3.95 -3.08
C HIS A 46 -17.59 -2.65 -3.67
N GLU A 47 -16.33 -2.64 -4.10
CA GLU A 47 -15.74 -1.52 -4.85
C GLU A 47 -16.55 -1.20 -6.11
N LYS A 48 -16.87 -2.21 -6.93
CA LYS A 48 -17.68 -2.05 -8.14
C LYS A 48 -19.12 -1.62 -7.88
N LEU A 49 -19.64 -1.87 -6.68
CA LEU A 49 -20.95 -1.41 -6.22
C LEU A 49 -20.91 0.00 -5.61
N GLY A 50 -19.72 0.62 -5.48
CA GLY A 50 -19.53 1.93 -4.85
C GLY A 50 -19.52 1.89 -3.32
N ASP A 51 -19.53 0.70 -2.71
CA ASP A 51 -19.47 0.50 -1.26
C ASP A 51 -18.02 0.34 -0.81
N VAL A 52 -17.27 1.45 -0.90
CA VAL A 52 -15.82 1.48 -0.62
C VAL A 52 -15.50 1.11 0.83
N LYS A 53 -16.39 1.45 1.78
CA LYS A 53 -16.20 1.08 3.19
C LYS A 53 -16.15 -0.44 3.37
N THR A 54 -17.11 -1.17 2.83
CA THR A 54 -17.10 -2.63 2.93
C THR A 54 -15.98 -3.24 2.10
N ALA A 55 -15.61 -2.64 0.96
CA ALA A 55 -14.42 -3.05 0.21
C ALA A 55 -13.14 -2.98 1.06
N GLY A 56 -12.93 -1.87 1.76
CA GLY A 56 -11.79 -1.66 2.65
C GLY A 56 -11.75 -2.66 3.82
N GLN A 57 -12.89 -3.00 4.40
CA GLN A 57 -12.97 -4.03 5.45
C GLN A 57 -12.55 -5.41 4.94
N TRP A 58 -12.94 -5.78 3.71
CA TRP A 58 -12.52 -7.04 3.11
C TRP A 58 -11.03 -7.05 2.76
N ARG A 59 -10.47 -5.92 2.28
CA ARG A 59 -9.02 -5.76 2.05
C ARG A 59 -8.23 -5.90 3.34
N ARG A 60 -8.65 -5.24 4.43
CA ARG A 60 -8.06 -5.42 5.77
C ARG A 60 -8.05 -6.90 6.18
N LYS A 61 -9.17 -7.61 5.97
CA LYS A 61 -9.28 -9.04 6.29
C LYS A 61 -8.35 -9.91 5.43
N ALA A 62 -8.21 -9.60 4.14
CA ALA A 62 -7.25 -10.26 3.25
C ALA A 62 -5.80 -10.04 3.71
N GLY A 63 -5.43 -8.80 4.04
CA GLY A 63 -4.11 -8.45 4.56
C GLY A 63 -3.77 -9.21 5.85
N GLY A 64 -4.68 -9.22 6.82
CA GLY A 64 -4.51 -10.01 8.05
C GLY A 64 -4.41 -11.52 7.80
N ALA A 65 -5.17 -12.04 6.84
CA ALA A 65 -5.13 -13.45 6.49
C ALA A 65 -3.80 -13.86 5.83
N TYR A 66 -3.19 -13.02 4.98
CA TYR A 66 -1.83 -13.25 4.47
C TYR A 66 -0.81 -13.37 5.60
N LEU A 67 -0.85 -12.47 6.59
CA LEU A 67 0.04 -12.52 7.75
C LEU A 67 -0.13 -13.80 8.59
N GLY A 68 -1.35 -14.37 8.57
CA GLY A 68 -1.68 -15.63 9.25
C GLY A 68 -1.23 -16.91 8.53
N LEU A 69 -0.78 -16.83 7.27
CA LEU A 69 -0.26 -18.01 6.55
C LEU A 69 1.03 -18.52 7.20
N VAL A 70 1.26 -19.84 7.12
CA VAL A 70 2.55 -20.43 7.50
C VAL A 70 3.50 -20.47 6.31
N ASP A 71 4.81 -20.53 6.55
CA ASP A 71 5.83 -20.50 5.48
C ASP A 71 5.67 -21.64 4.45
N GLY A 72 5.15 -22.79 4.87
CA GLY A 72 4.86 -23.91 3.97
C GLY A 72 3.70 -23.67 3.01
N ALA A 73 2.84 -22.69 3.29
CA ALA A 73 1.76 -22.27 2.39
C ALA A 73 2.18 -21.13 1.47
N MET A 74 2.99 -20.20 1.98
CA MET A 74 3.56 -19.08 1.23
C MET A 74 4.80 -18.54 1.95
N PRO A 75 5.93 -18.30 1.26
CA PRO A 75 7.13 -17.71 1.85
C PRO A 75 6.84 -16.40 2.60
N LYS A 76 7.57 -16.16 3.70
CA LYS A 76 7.38 -14.98 4.57
C LYS A 76 7.39 -13.67 3.78
N ASP A 77 8.37 -13.47 2.92
CA ASP A 77 8.53 -12.19 2.22
C ASP A 77 7.39 -11.95 1.22
N GLU A 78 6.93 -13.00 0.54
CA GLU A 78 5.78 -12.93 -0.37
C GLU A 78 4.48 -12.58 0.38
N ARG A 79 4.18 -13.26 1.49
CA ARG A 79 2.97 -12.95 2.28
C ARG A 79 3.04 -11.59 2.95
N GLN A 80 4.23 -11.12 3.34
CA GLN A 80 4.41 -9.77 3.89
C GLN A 80 4.15 -8.69 2.84
N TYR A 81 4.64 -8.87 1.62
CA TYR A 81 4.40 -7.92 0.53
C TYR A 81 2.93 -7.92 0.10
N LEU A 82 2.30 -9.09 -0.05
CA LEU A 82 0.88 -9.16 -0.40
C LEU A 82 0.00 -8.57 0.71
N ALA A 83 0.34 -8.81 1.99
CA ALA A 83 -0.33 -8.15 3.09
C ALA A 83 -0.19 -6.62 3.02
N LEU A 84 1.01 -6.11 2.72
CA LEU A 84 1.26 -4.67 2.58
C LEU A 84 0.34 -4.04 1.54
N VAL A 85 0.23 -4.67 0.36
CA VAL A 85 -0.64 -4.21 -0.73
C VAL A 85 -2.11 -4.18 -0.31
N GLU A 86 -2.59 -5.20 0.40
CA GLU A 86 -3.97 -5.24 0.88
C GLU A 86 -4.23 -4.17 1.95
N PHE A 87 -3.32 -3.97 2.90
CA PHE A 87 -3.45 -2.92 3.90
C PHE A 87 -3.38 -1.51 3.29
N ARG A 88 -2.52 -1.29 2.29
CA ARG A 88 -2.47 -0.04 1.51
C ARG A 88 -3.84 0.25 0.90
N ASN A 89 -4.41 -0.73 0.19
CA ASN A 89 -5.71 -0.58 -0.43
C ASN A 89 -6.84 -0.39 0.61
N ALA A 90 -6.71 -0.99 1.81
CA ALA A 90 -7.68 -0.84 2.89
C ALA A 90 -7.66 0.58 3.48
N VAL A 91 -6.49 1.17 3.74
CA VAL A 91 -6.40 2.53 4.29
C VAL A 91 -6.89 3.59 3.30
N GLN A 92 -6.76 3.35 2.00
CA GLN A 92 -7.32 4.23 0.96
C GLN A 92 -8.86 4.20 0.99
N ASP A 93 -9.44 3.00 1.01
CA ASP A 93 -10.90 2.82 1.02
C ASP A 93 -11.56 3.32 2.31
N LEU A 94 -10.83 3.27 3.42
CA LEU A 94 -11.32 3.62 4.76
C LEU A 94 -10.93 5.04 5.20
N ALA A 95 -10.50 5.91 4.28
CA ALA A 95 -9.99 7.25 4.61
C ALA A 95 -10.96 8.13 5.43
N ASP A 96 -12.27 7.95 5.26
CA ASP A 96 -13.31 8.67 6.01
C ASP A 96 -14.01 7.78 7.07
N ASP A 97 -13.52 6.56 7.31
CA ASP A 97 -14.11 5.62 8.25
C ASP A 97 -13.51 5.78 9.67
N PRO A 98 -14.31 5.69 10.74
CA PRO A 98 -13.80 5.76 12.11
C PRO A 98 -12.76 4.68 12.47
N SER A 99 -12.72 3.56 11.73
CA SER A 99 -11.72 2.52 11.93
C SER A 99 -10.34 2.85 11.35
N LEU A 100 -10.18 3.96 10.60
CA LEU A 100 -8.93 4.30 9.93
C LEU A 100 -7.72 4.30 10.87
N GLU A 101 -7.85 4.82 12.09
CA GLU A 101 -6.74 4.89 13.05
C GLU A 101 -6.17 3.49 13.35
N GLU A 102 -7.04 2.51 13.54
CA GLU A 102 -6.65 1.11 13.79
C GLU A 102 -5.98 0.50 12.55
N VAL A 103 -6.59 0.67 11.37
CA VAL A 103 -6.06 0.10 10.12
C VAL A 103 -4.76 0.76 9.69
N ALA A 104 -4.59 2.06 9.95
CA ALA A 104 -3.36 2.79 9.72
C ALA A 104 -2.20 2.27 10.60
N ALA A 105 -2.48 1.90 11.85
CA ALA A 105 -1.49 1.31 12.73
C ALA A 105 -1.03 -0.08 12.24
N GLU A 106 -1.97 -0.90 11.74
CA GLU A 106 -1.66 -2.19 11.11
C GLU A 106 -0.83 -1.99 9.84
N TYR A 107 -1.27 -1.12 8.93
CA TYR A 107 -0.54 -0.77 7.71
C TYR A 107 0.88 -0.30 8.00
N LYS A 108 1.06 0.63 8.96
CA LYS A 108 2.39 1.13 9.35
C LYS A 108 3.29 0.02 9.86
N THR A 109 2.74 -0.92 10.63
CA THR A 109 3.50 -2.07 11.15
C THR A 109 3.99 -2.96 10.00
N VAL A 110 3.11 -3.27 9.05
CA VAL A 110 3.44 -4.12 7.89
C VAL A 110 4.42 -3.41 6.95
N LEU A 111 4.23 -2.10 6.70
CA LEU A 111 5.17 -1.30 5.92
C LEU A 111 6.55 -1.31 6.57
N ALA A 112 6.65 -1.07 7.88
CA ALA A 112 7.92 -1.10 8.60
C ALA A 112 8.62 -2.47 8.56
N GLU A 113 7.87 -3.58 8.58
CA GLU A 113 8.44 -4.92 8.43
C GLU A 113 9.03 -5.14 7.04
N ASN A 114 8.29 -4.77 5.98
CA ASN A 114 8.76 -4.88 4.60
C ASN A 114 9.95 -3.93 4.34
N TRP A 115 9.98 -2.76 4.98
CA TRP A 115 11.04 -1.75 4.83
C TRP A 115 12.37 -2.09 5.53
N LYS A 116 12.46 -3.21 6.27
CA LYS A 116 13.69 -3.61 6.95
C LYS A 116 14.86 -3.88 5.98
N GLY A 117 14.55 -4.28 4.75
CA GLY A 117 15.52 -4.55 3.70
C GLY A 117 16.00 -3.31 2.94
N GLY A 118 15.33 -2.17 3.09
CA GLY A 118 15.55 -0.98 2.28
C GLY A 118 14.37 -0.66 1.34
N PRO A 119 14.45 0.45 0.59
CA PRO A 119 13.42 0.90 -0.35
C PRO A 119 13.37 0.13 -1.68
N GLU A 120 14.39 -0.69 -1.99
CA GLU A 120 14.53 -1.36 -3.29
C GLU A 120 13.33 -2.29 -3.57
N GLY A 121 12.68 -2.08 -4.71
CA GLY A 121 11.45 -2.81 -5.08
C GLY A 121 10.19 -2.37 -4.32
N LEU A 122 10.30 -1.39 -3.41
CA LEU A 122 9.19 -0.88 -2.59
C LEU A 122 8.99 0.64 -2.74
N THR A 123 9.64 1.29 -3.70
CA THR A 123 9.58 2.75 -3.88
C THR A 123 8.14 3.29 -4.01
N HIS A 124 7.26 2.59 -4.72
CA HIS A 124 5.83 2.94 -4.78
C HIS A 124 5.16 2.86 -3.40
N GLU A 125 5.42 1.81 -2.63
CA GLU A 125 4.86 1.63 -1.29
C GLU A 125 5.38 2.66 -0.30
N GLY A 126 6.65 3.05 -0.42
CA GLY A 126 7.27 4.09 0.39
C GLY A 126 6.73 5.48 0.07
N LEU A 127 6.55 5.82 -1.21
CA LEU A 127 5.92 7.08 -1.61
C LEU A 127 4.47 7.14 -1.10
N PHE A 128 3.69 6.08 -1.28
CA PHE A 128 2.34 6.01 -0.76
C PHE A 128 2.33 6.17 0.76
N GLY A 129 3.11 5.35 1.47
CA GLY A 129 3.17 5.37 2.93
C GLY A 129 3.63 6.71 3.47
N GLY A 130 4.59 7.33 2.81
CA GLY A 130 5.07 8.67 3.07
C GLY A 130 3.97 9.73 3.03
N VAL A 131 3.25 9.82 1.91
CA VAL A 131 2.15 10.78 1.72
C VAL A 131 1.00 10.49 2.68
N PHE A 132 0.63 9.22 2.85
CA PHE A 132 -0.45 8.80 3.73
C PHE A 132 -0.17 9.17 5.20
N LEU A 133 1.01 8.79 5.72
CA LEU A 133 1.41 9.09 7.10
C LEU A 133 1.57 10.59 7.34
N MET A 134 2.00 11.34 6.33
CA MET A 134 2.05 12.79 6.38
C MET A 134 0.65 13.40 6.54
N GLY A 135 -0.35 12.86 5.84
CA GLY A 135 -1.76 13.25 5.98
C GLY A 135 -2.33 12.96 7.37
N LEU A 136 -1.85 11.91 8.03
CA LEU A 136 -2.20 11.58 9.42
C LEU A 136 -1.41 12.38 10.48
N GLY A 137 -0.47 13.24 10.06
CA GLY A 137 0.38 14.02 10.96
C GLY A 137 1.59 13.27 11.51
N ASP A 138 1.85 12.03 11.09
CA ASP A 138 3.07 11.29 11.42
C ASP A 138 4.23 11.71 10.50
N HIS A 139 4.64 12.95 10.68
CA HIS A 139 5.66 13.59 9.85
C HIS A 139 7.05 12.95 9.98
N ALA A 140 7.35 12.31 11.11
CA ALA A 140 8.63 11.65 11.32
C ALA A 140 8.75 10.38 10.48
N ALA A 141 7.73 9.52 10.49
CA ALA A 141 7.71 8.34 9.64
C ALA A 141 7.58 8.71 8.16
N ALA A 142 6.75 9.71 7.84
CA ALA A 142 6.60 10.19 6.48
C ALA A 142 7.93 10.66 5.86
N ALA A 143 8.68 11.49 6.60
CA ALA A 143 9.98 11.98 6.14
C ALA A 143 10.93 10.85 5.76
N ARG A 144 10.97 9.78 6.58
CA ARG A 144 11.80 8.61 6.31
C ARG A 144 11.41 7.90 5.01
N TYR A 145 10.14 7.51 4.87
CA TYR A 145 9.71 6.75 3.69
C TYR A 145 9.84 7.57 2.40
N LEU A 146 9.52 8.86 2.44
CA LEU A 146 9.68 9.76 1.30
C LEU A 146 11.15 9.92 0.92
N PHE A 147 12.03 10.14 1.90
CA PHE A 147 13.46 10.33 1.65
C PHE A 147 14.12 9.06 1.11
N ASP A 148 13.92 7.92 1.76
CA ASP A 148 14.50 6.64 1.35
C ASP A 148 14.03 6.26 -0.07
N SER A 149 12.75 6.48 -0.38
CA SER A 149 12.21 6.24 -1.72
C SER A 149 12.79 7.21 -2.75
N ALA A 150 12.99 8.48 -2.38
CA ALA A 150 13.56 9.49 -3.28
C ALA A 150 15.02 9.19 -3.62
N GLU A 151 15.82 8.69 -2.68
CA GLU A 151 17.19 8.24 -2.94
C GLU A 151 17.19 7.10 -3.96
N ALA A 152 16.43 6.02 -3.71
CA ALA A 152 16.35 4.89 -4.63
C ALA A 152 15.87 5.29 -6.05
N ILE A 153 14.80 6.08 -6.15
CA ILE A 153 14.28 6.54 -7.46
C ILE A 153 15.31 7.45 -8.14
N SER A 154 16.08 8.27 -7.41
CA SER A 154 17.08 9.15 -8.00
C SER A 154 18.28 8.40 -8.57
N GLU A 155 18.67 7.29 -7.95
CA GLU A 155 19.71 6.38 -8.44
C GLU A 155 19.23 5.70 -9.73
N GLU A 156 18.05 5.09 -9.70
CA GLU A 156 17.43 4.46 -10.89
C GLU A 156 17.25 5.45 -12.05
N ALA A 157 16.79 6.68 -11.76
CA ALA A 157 16.62 7.72 -12.76
C ALA A 157 17.96 8.14 -13.41
N THR A 158 19.04 8.13 -12.64
CA THR A 158 20.38 8.47 -13.13
C THR A 158 20.91 7.37 -14.04
N GLU A 159 20.78 6.11 -13.62
CA GLU A 159 21.21 4.95 -14.41
C GLU A 159 20.42 4.82 -15.72
N ALA A 160 19.10 5.07 -15.67
CA ALA A 160 18.22 4.96 -16.83
C ALA A 160 18.21 6.22 -17.73
N HIS A 161 18.83 7.32 -17.29
CA HIS A 161 18.68 8.65 -17.89
C HIS A 161 17.21 9.06 -18.07
N ASP A 162 16.36 8.75 -17.09
CA ASP A 162 14.91 8.98 -17.16
C ASP A 162 14.53 10.33 -16.52
N PRO A 163 14.14 11.34 -17.32
CA PRO A 163 13.78 12.65 -16.79
C PRO A 163 12.46 12.64 -15.98
N VAL A 164 11.55 11.69 -16.24
CA VAL A 164 10.29 11.56 -15.51
C VAL A 164 10.55 11.00 -14.12
N MET A 165 11.39 9.96 -14.01
CA MET A 165 11.78 9.44 -12.70
C MET A 165 12.62 10.44 -11.91
N ARG A 166 13.48 11.20 -12.60
CA ARG A 166 14.25 12.30 -11.98
C ARG A 166 13.34 13.34 -11.35
N GLU A 167 12.28 13.74 -12.06
CA GLU A 167 11.28 14.68 -11.55
C GLU A 167 10.47 14.09 -10.39
N ALA A 168 10.12 12.80 -10.46
CA ALA A 168 9.43 12.11 -9.37
C ALA A 168 10.29 12.07 -8.09
N ALA A 169 11.59 11.74 -8.21
CA ALA A 169 12.53 11.77 -7.08
C ALA A 169 12.65 13.18 -6.50
N ARG A 170 12.75 14.21 -7.35
CA ARG A 170 12.78 15.62 -6.93
C ARG A 170 11.58 15.97 -6.07
N HIS A 171 10.37 15.67 -6.55
CA HIS A 171 9.13 15.92 -5.80
C HIS A 171 9.11 15.14 -4.47
N ALA A 172 9.54 13.88 -4.47
CA ALA A 172 9.62 13.07 -3.26
C ALA A 172 10.56 13.68 -2.21
N TYR A 173 11.72 14.22 -2.60
CA TYR A 173 12.58 14.98 -1.69
C TYR A 173 11.93 16.26 -1.16
N GLU A 174 11.17 16.99 -1.98
CA GLU A 174 10.46 18.19 -1.53
C GLU A 174 9.44 17.87 -0.43
N LEU A 175 8.69 16.78 -0.59
CA LEU A 175 7.76 16.29 0.43
C LEU A 175 8.50 15.76 1.65
N ALA A 176 9.61 15.03 1.46
CA ALA A 176 10.46 14.56 2.56
C ALA A 176 10.98 15.73 3.40
N ARG A 177 11.39 16.82 2.75
CA ARG A 177 11.80 18.06 3.41
C ARG A 177 10.68 18.69 4.22
N GLU A 178 9.48 18.78 3.65
CA GLU A 178 8.31 19.33 4.35
C GLU A 178 8.00 18.52 5.61
N ALA A 179 7.92 17.20 5.49
CA ALA A 179 7.68 16.29 6.62
C ALA A 179 8.81 16.35 7.66
N ALA A 180 10.07 16.38 7.21
CA ALA A 180 11.23 16.50 8.10
C ALA A 180 11.21 17.82 8.89
N THR A 181 10.84 18.92 8.25
CA THR A 181 10.70 20.23 8.90
C THR A 181 9.61 20.20 9.97
N LYS A 182 8.43 19.65 9.63
CA LYS A 182 7.31 19.54 10.58
C LYS A 182 7.60 18.62 11.77
N SER A 183 8.44 17.60 11.59
CA SER A 183 8.90 16.71 12.66
C SER A 183 10.13 17.23 13.43
N GLY A 184 10.70 18.37 13.03
CA GLY A 184 11.89 18.95 13.66
C GLY A 184 13.21 18.28 13.27
N ASN A 185 13.21 17.36 12.29
CA ASN A 185 14.41 16.72 11.78
C ASN A 185 15.11 17.59 10.72
N MET A 186 15.76 18.67 11.19
CA MET A 186 16.41 19.65 10.31
C MET A 186 17.56 19.07 9.49
N GLN A 187 18.20 18.00 9.96
CA GLN A 187 19.27 17.34 9.19
C GLN A 187 18.71 16.73 7.90
N ILE A 188 17.65 15.92 8.01
CA ILE A 188 16.99 15.33 6.82
C ILE A 188 16.39 16.42 5.94
N ALA A 189 15.80 17.46 6.53
CA ALA A 189 15.24 18.57 5.75
C ALA A 189 16.31 19.25 4.86
N GLN A 190 17.49 19.54 5.42
CA GLN A 190 18.59 20.15 4.66
C GLN A 190 19.13 19.24 3.56
N VAL A 191 19.32 17.95 3.85
CA VAL A 191 19.80 17.00 2.84
C VAL A 191 18.78 16.87 1.69
N ALA A 192 17.49 16.70 2.03
CA ALA A 192 16.43 16.61 1.04
C ALA A 192 16.34 17.87 0.16
N GLU A 193 16.56 19.06 0.74
CA GLU A 193 16.61 20.32 -0.03
C GLU A 193 17.76 20.32 -1.04
N VAL A 194 18.96 19.95 -0.61
CA VAL A 194 20.14 19.89 -1.49
C VAL A 194 19.90 18.90 -2.62
N ARG A 195 19.39 17.69 -2.32
CA ARG A 195 19.06 16.68 -3.33
C ARG A 195 18.03 17.17 -4.35
N ALA A 196 16.95 17.80 -3.89
CA ALA A 196 15.93 18.35 -4.79
C ALA A 196 16.50 19.43 -5.72
N VAL A 197 17.38 20.31 -5.21
CA VAL A 197 18.06 21.33 -6.01
C VAL A 197 19.00 20.72 -7.04
N ASP A 198 19.77 19.70 -6.66
CA ASP A 198 20.68 19.00 -7.57
C ASP A 198 19.92 18.32 -8.70
N LEU A 199 18.76 17.71 -8.41
CA LEU A 199 17.91 17.09 -9.41
C LEU A 199 17.24 18.10 -10.36
N ALA A 200 17.00 19.33 -9.91
CA ALA A 200 16.45 20.39 -10.75
C ALA A 200 17.44 20.92 -11.81
N GLN A 201 18.74 20.69 -11.62
CA GLN A 201 19.75 21.11 -12.60
C GLN A 201 19.72 20.19 -13.83
N PRO A 202 19.98 20.72 -15.04
CA PRO A 202 20.14 19.91 -16.25
C PRO A 202 21.22 18.84 -16.03
N GLN A 203 20.96 17.61 -16.47
CA GLN A 203 22.01 16.58 -16.50
C GLN A 203 23.13 17.05 -17.44
N GLN A 204 24.37 17.09 -16.92
CA GLN A 204 25.58 17.41 -17.68
C GLN A 204 26.02 16.23 -18.53
#